data_AF-A0A842VRL7-F1
#
_entry.id   AF-A0A842VRL7-F1
#
_cell.length_a   1.000
_cell.length_b   1.000
_cell.length_c   1.000
_cell.angle_alpha   90.00
_cell.angle_beta   90.00
_cell.angle_gamma   90.00
#
_symmetry.space_group_name_H-M   'P 1'
#
loop_
_entity.id
_entity.type
_entity.pdbx_description
1 polymer ?
#
loop_
_entity_poly.entity_id
_entity_poly.type
_entity_poly.pdbx_seq_one_letter_code
_entity_poly.pdbx_strand_id
1 'polypeptide(L)'
;MVKNFNNKTDKVGDDLKNYINSGSKIDIAAGIFTIYGYESLKRELHKIDQMRFIFTDPTFIEIDKNKREQKQFQINSNRIKKAISGSVFEINLKNELKGKAIARECKKWIESKVQFKTNAGNKYIQPHLNLYNSERKFVYTGINEFSSVGFGYEKDNAVLNQVIKTDDYETTKQYLQNFEE
;
A
#
# COMPACT_ATOMS: atom_id res chain seq x y z
N MET A 1 10.58 -6.23 -19.11
CA MET A 1 10.96 -7.34 -18.22
C MET A 1 9.83 -7.63 -17.26
N VAL A 2 9.44 -8.90 -17.13
CA VAL A 2 8.46 -9.35 -16.14
C VAL A 2 9.19 -10.09 -15.01
N LYS A 3 8.86 -9.80 -13.76
CA LYS A 3 9.43 -10.48 -12.58
C LYS A 3 8.32 -10.84 -11.59
N ASN A 4 8.42 -12.02 -10.99
CA ASN A 4 7.44 -12.54 -10.05
C ASN A 4 8.03 -12.62 -8.63
N PHE A 5 7.20 -12.35 -7.63
CA PHE A 5 7.54 -12.44 -6.21
C PHE A 5 6.50 -13.29 -5.51
N ASN A 6 6.95 -14.32 -4.80
CA ASN A 6 6.08 -15.20 -4.03
C ASN A 6 5.90 -14.72 -2.57
N ASN A 7 6.58 -13.63 -2.18
CA ASN A 7 6.59 -13.07 -0.82
C ASN A 7 6.91 -14.10 0.29
N LYS A 8 7.65 -15.16 -0.07
CA LYS A 8 8.17 -16.19 0.83
C LYS A 8 9.69 -16.24 0.78
N THR A 9 10.23 -16.53 -0.41
CA THR A 9 11.67 -16.50 -0.71
C THR A 9 12.03 -15.21 -1.43
N ASP A 10 11.18 -14.78 -2.36
CA ASP A 10 11.37 -13.61 -3.20
C ASP A 10 10.36 -12.55 -2.77
N LYS A 11 10.84 -11.59 -1.98
CA LYS A 11 10.01 -10.56 -1.37
C LYS A 11 9.95 -9.35 -2.28
N VAL A 12 8.75 -8.88 -2.59
CA VAL A 12 8.58 -7.65 -3.36
C VAL A 12 9.18 -6.44 -2.63
N GLY A 13 9.16 -6.45 -1.29
CA GLY A 13 9.75 -5.39 -0.47
C GLY A 13 11.24 -5.16 -0.76
N ASP A 14 12.00 -6.22 -1.02
CA ASP A 14 13.43 -6.11 -1.33
C ASP A 14 13.65 -5.51 -2.72
N ASP A 15 12.78 -5.82 -3.68
CA ASP A 15 12.81 -5.20 -5.00
C ASP A 15 12.44 -3.72 -4.93
N LEU A 16 11.39 -3.36 -4.19
CA LEU A 16 11.03 -1.96 -3.93
C LEU A 16 12.21 -1.19 -3.34
N LYS A 17 12.96 -1.78 -2.40
CA LYS A 17 14.15 -1.12 -1.84
C LYS A 17 15.25 -0.81 -2.87
N ASN A 18 15.39 -1.67 -3.88
CA ASN A 18 16.39 -1.48 -4.94
C ASN A 18 16.00 -0.38 -5.94
N TYR A 19 14.70 -0.17 -6.16
CA TYR A 19 14.22 0.75 -7.19
C TYR A 19 13.65 2.07 -6.65
N ILE A 20 13.32 2.16 -5.36
CA ILE A 20 12.96 3.43 -4.72
C ILE A 20 14.24 4.24 -4.45
N ASN A 21 14.40 5.31 -5.22
CA ASN A 21 15.53 6.22 -5.17
C ASN A 21 15.07 7.69 -5.03
N SER A 22 16.04 8.60 -4.94
CA SER A 22 15.74 10.05 -4.89
C SER A 22 15.01 10.48 -6.16
N GLY A 23 13.92 11.24 -6.01
CA GLY A 23 13.08 11.65 -7.14
C GLY A 23 12.03 10.61 -7.55
N SER A 24 11.96 9.46 -6.87
CA SER A 24 10.90 8.47 -7.12
C SER A 24 9.54 9.02 -6.70
N LYS A 25 8.50 8.61 -7.42
CA LYS A 25 7.10 8.86 -7.13
C LYS A 25 6.37 7.53 -7.04
N ILE A 26 5.43 7.43 -6.11
CA ILE A 26 4.67 6.21 -5.87
C ILE A 26 3.19 6.52 -5.97
N ASP A 27 2.49 5.79 -6.82
CA ASP A 27 1.02 5.77 -6.83
C ASP A 27 0.58 4.37 -6.46
N ILE A 28 -0.31 4.23 -5.48
CA ILE A 28 -0.77 2.93 -5.02
C ILE A 28 -2.27 2.91 -4.83
N ALA A 29 -2.91 1.86 -5.34
CA ALA A 29 -4.26 1.48 -5.00
C ALA A 29 -4.19 0.19 -4.16
N ALA A 30 -4.54 0.28 -2.88
CA ALA A 30 -4.51 -0.86 -1.96
C ALA A 30 -5.61 -0.75 -0.90
N GLY A 31 -5.99 -1.88 -0.30
CA GLY A 31 -7.06 -1.90 0.72
C GLY A 31 -6.59 -1.47 2.10
N ILE A 32 -5.30 -1.62 2.39
CA ILE A 32 -4.73 -1.40 3.73
C ILE A 32 -3.45 -0.58 3.63
N PHE A 33 -3.28 0.35 4.57
CA PHE A 33 -2.03 1.04 4.85
C PHE A 33 -1.70 0.86 6.33
N THR A 34 -0.47 0.50 6.67
CA THR A 34 -0.03 0.31 8.06
C THR A 34 1.24 1.10 8.37
N ILE A 35 1.41 1.50 9.63
CA ILE A 35 2.65 2.17 10.07
C ILE A 35 3.89 1.26 9.98
N TYR A 36 3.71 -0.05 10.03
CA TYR A 36 4.79 -1.03 9.92
C TYR A 36 5.21 -1.29 8.47
N GLY A 37 4.27 -1.19 7.52
CA GLY A 37 4.58 -1.10 6.09
C GLY A 37 5.48 0.11 5.81
N TYR A 38 5.13 1.28 6.35
CA TYR A 38 6.00 2.47 6.30
C TYR A 38 7.38 2.18 6.92
N GLU A 39 7.43 1.66 8.15
CA GLU A 39 8.70 1.39 8.84
C GLU A 39 9.61 0.45 8.04
N SER A 40 9.03 -0.58 7.42
CA SER A 40 9.75 -1.59 6.63
C SER A 40 10.51 -1.03 5.42
N LEU A 41 10.04 0.11 4.88
CA LEU A 41 10.62 0.81 3.73
C LEU A 41 11.05 2.25 4.08
N LYS A 42 11.17 2.60 5.38
CA LYS A 42 11.32 3.99 5.84
C LYS A 42 12.48 4.71 5.16
N ARG A 43 13.66 4.08 5.10
CA ARG A 43 14.87 4.70 4.53
C ARG A 43 14.67 5.07 3.07
N GLU A 44 13.91 4.27 2.33
CA GLU A 44 13.62 4.44 0.92
C GLU A 44 12.49 5.45 0.71
N LEU A 45 11.41 5.36 1.49
CA LEU A 45 10.27 6.28 1.45
C LEU A 45 10.64 7.72 1.82
N HIS A 46 11.72 7.95 2.57
CA HIS A 46 12.20 9.31 2.82
C HIS A 46 12.83 9.98 1.58
N LYS A 47 13.23 9.21 0.56
CA LYS A 47 13.88 9.71 -0.66
C LYS A 47 12.89 10.08 -1.76
N ILE A 48 11.66 9.59 -1.70
CA ILE A 48 10.64 9.84 -2.72
C ILE A 48 10.23 11.31 -2.73
N ASP A 49 9.77 11.81 -3.86
CA ASP A 49 9.20 13.16 -3.97
C ASP A 49 7.80 13.19 -3.37
N GLN A 50 6.96 12.23 -3.78
CA GLN A 50 5.57 12.14 -3.37
C GLN A 50 5.05 10.70 -3.40
N MET A 51 3.97 10.48 -2.66
CA MET A 51 3.16 9.28 -2.73
C MET A 51 1.68 9.62 -2.80
N ARG A 52 0.94 9.00 -3.72
CA ARG A 52 -0.52 9.06 -3.76
C ARG A 52 -1.07 7.68 -3.42
N PHE A 53 -1.97 7.64 -2.45
CA PHE A 53 -2.57 6.40 -1.97
C PHE A 53 -4.08 6.46 -2.16
N ILE A 54 -4.64 5.46 -2.84
CA ILE A 54 -6.08 5.25 -2.97
C ILE A 54 -6.46 4.00 -2.16
N PHE A 55 -7.30 4.19 -1.14
CA PHE A 55 -7.99 3.08 -0.51
C PHE A 55 -9.00 2.49 -1.49
N THR A 56 -8.80 1.23 -1.88
CA THR A 56 -9.66 0.53 -2.86
C THR A 56 -11.09 0.34 -2.34
N ASP A 57 -11.27 0.32 -1.02
CA ASP A 57 -12.55 0.27 -0.33
C ASP A 57 -12.93 1.63 0.28
N PRO A 58 -14.23 1.94 0.45
CA PRO A 58 -14.73 3.16 1.08
C PRO A 58 -14.42 3.14 2.60
N THR A 59 -13.19 3.53 2.95
CA THR A 59 -12.61 3.32 4.28
C THR A 59 -12.82 4.51 5.22
N PHE A 60 -12.93 5.73 4.68
CA PHE A 60 -12.98 6.97 5.47
C PHE A 60 -14.22 7.84 5.20
N ILE A 61 -15.25 7.27 4.57
CA ILE A 61 -16.50 7.97 4.27
C ILE A 61 -17.57 7.56 5.29
N GLU A 62 -18.37 8.51 5.77
CA GLU A 62 -19.60 8.20 6.50
C GLU A 62 -20.65 7.67 5.53
N ILE A 63 -21.01 6.39 5.68
CA ILE A 63 -22.00 5.73 4.84
C ILE A 63 -23.33 5.70 5.60
N ASP A 64 -24.43 6.01 4.91
CA ASP A 64 -25.78 5.99 5.47
C ASP A 64 -26.10 4.61 6.10
N LYS A 65 -26.72 4.60 7.29
CA LYS A 65 -26.77 3.41 8.18
C LYS A 65 -27.93 2.46 7.85
N ASN A 66 -28.82 2.87 6.95
CA ASN A 66 -30.14 2.26 6.78
C ASN A 66 -30.19 1.13 5.75
N LYS A 67 -29.15 0.93 4.91
CA LYS A 67 -29.11 -0.19 3.95
C LYS A 67 -28.20 -1.32 4.41
N ARG A 68 -28.63 -2.58 4.21
CA ARG A 68 -27.91 -3.79 4.67
C ARG A 68 -26.51 -3.92 4.06
N GLU A 69 -26.37 -3.59 2.78
CA GLU A 69 -25.07 -3.54 2.09
C GLU A 69 -24.13 -2.51 2.73
N GLN A 70 -24.67 -1.35 3.13
CA GLN A 70 -23.92 -0.26 3.78
C GLN A 70 -23.36 -0.65 5.16
N LYS A 71 -24.04 -1.54 5.90
CA LYS A 71 -23.52 -2.09 7.17
C LYS A 71 -22.27 -2.96 6.98
N GLN A 72 -22.18 -3.73 5.90
CA GLN A 72 -21.02 -4.58 5.64
C GLN A 72 -19.79 -3.73 5.28
N PHE A 73 -19.98 -2.64 4.52
CA PHE A 73 -18.92 -1.66 4.26
C PHE A 73 -18.44 -0.98 5.55
N GLN A 74 -19.33 -0.67 6.49
CA GLN A 74 -18.94 -0.09 7.79
C GLN A 74 -18.12 -1.06 8.65
N ILE A 75 -18.44 -2.36 8.61
CA ILE A 75 -17.65 -3.38 9.30
C ILE A 75 -16.25 -3.50 8.69
N ASN A 76 -16.16 -3.52 7.36
CA ASN A 76 -14.88 -3.60 6.64
C ASN A 76 -14.01 -2.35 6.87
N SER A 77 -14.60 -1.15 6.81
CA SER A 77 -13.87 0.09 7.06
C SER A 77 -13.35 0.17 8.50
N ASN A 78 -14.14 -0.27 9.49
CA ASN A 78 -13.67 -0.36 10.88
C ASN A 78 -12.52 -1.35 11.05
N ARG A 79 -12.52 -2.47 10.31
CA ARG A 79 -11.40 -3.43 10.31
C ARG A 79 -10.14 -2.82 9.70
N ILE A 80 -10.27 -2.11 8.58
CA ILE A 80 -9.13 -1.42 7.93
C ILE A 80 -8.58 -0.32 8.83
N LYS A 81 -9.44 0.49 9.47
CA LYS A 81 -9.01 1.52 10.43
C LYS A 81 -8.21 0.93 11.60
N LYS A 82 -8.60 -0.25 12.10
CA LYS A 82 -7.82 -0.98 13.11
C LYS A 82 -6.49 -1.47 12.55
N ALA A 83 -6.47 -1.98 11.31
CA ALA A 83 -5.26 -2.46 10.64
C ALA A 83 -4.20 -1.35 10.45
N ILE A 84 -4.57 -0.06 10.43
CA ILE A 84 -3.60 1.06 10.35
C ILE A 84 -2.55 0.99 11.47
N SER A 85 -2.97 0.55 12.67
CA SER A 85 -2.07 0.39 13.83
C SER A 85 -1.29 -0.93 13.83
N GLY A 86 -1.49 -1.74 12.79
CA GLY A 86 -0.91 -3.06 12.59
C GLY A 86 -1.97 -4.14 12.37
N SER A 87 -1.63 -5.15 11.58
CA SER A 87 -2.47 -6.36 11.48
C SER A 87 -2.51 -7.10 12.83
N VAL A 88 -3.49 -8.00 13.02
CA VAL A 88 -3.59 -8.84 14.24
C VAL A 88 -2.29 -9.65 14.48
N PHE A 89 -1.52 -9.91 13.43
CA PHE A 89 -0.21 -10.57 13.52
C PHE A 89 0.92 -9.62 13.93
N GLU A 90 0.86 -8.35 13.52
CA GLU A 90 1.86 -7.33 13.88
C GLU A 90 1.73 -6.87 15.35
N ILE A 91 0.55 -7.02 15.96
CA ILE A 91 0.32 -6.71 17.39
C ILE A 91 1.19 -7.56 18.33
N ASN A 92 1.70 -8.72 17.87
CA ASN A 92 2.61 -9.56 18.66
C ASN A 92 4.07 -9.06 18.67
N LEU A 93 4.41 -8.00 17.94
CA LEU A 93 5.78 -7.46 17.84
C LEU A 93 5.97 -6.15 18.63
N LYS A 94 6.37 -6.34 19.90
CA LYS A 94 7.26 -5.51 20.73
C LYS A 94 6.88 -4.04 21.02
N ASN A 95 6.63 -3.80 22.31
CA ASN A 95 6.61 -2.52 23.03
C ASN A 95 5.76 -1.42 22.39
N GLU A 96 4.61 -1.12 22.99
CA GLU A 96 3.74 0.01 22.64
C GLU A 96 4.51 1.33 22.45
N LEU A 97 5.60 1.53 23.18
CA LEU A 97 6.53 2.66 23.05
C LEU A 97 7.18 2.75 21.66
N LYS A 98 7.56 1.62 21.06
CA LYS A 98 8.13 1.54 19.71
C LYS A 98 7.07 1.86 18.65
N GLY A 99 5.86 1.30 18.79
CA GLY A 99 4.73 1.62 17.91
C GLY A 99 4.37 3.11 17.92
N LYS A 100 4.36 3.73 19.10
CA LYS A 100 4.12 5.19 19.25
C LYS A 100 5.19 6.05 18.57
N ALA A 101 6.46 5.64 18.65
CA ALA A 101 7.55 6.32 17.97
C ALA A 101 7.42 6.23 16.45
N ILE A 102 7.18 5.03 15.91
CA ILE A 102 6.96 4.79 14.48
C ILE A 102 5.77 5.60 13.97
N ALA A 103 4.64 5.58 14.69
CA ALA A 103 3.44 6.33 14.31
C ALA A 103 3.69 7.84 14.22
N ARG A 104 4.49 8.41 15.13
CA ARG A 104 4.84 9.84 15.11
C ARG A 104 5.69 10.21 13.90
N GLU A 105 6.65 9.38 13.53
CA GLU A 105 7.49 9.61 12.34
C GLU A 105 6.70 9.39 11.05
N CYS A 106 5.91 8.33 10.97
CA CYS A 106 5.01 8.05 9.87
C CYS A 106 4.05 9.21 9.63
N LYS A 107 3.46 9.77 10.70
CA LYS A 107 2.61 10.97 10.62
C LYS A 107 3.34 12.14 9.95
N LYS A 108 4.55 12.47 10.40
CA LYS A 108 5.35 13.57 9.81
C LYS A 108 5.65 13.31 8.33
N TRP A 109 6.01 12.07 8.00
CA TRP A 109 6.26 11.68 6.61
C TRP A 109 5.00 11.82 5.75
N ILE A 110 3.85 11.33 6.23
CA ILE A 110 2.54 11.48 5.58
C ILE A 110 2.23 12.95 5.30
N GLU A 111 2.31 13.81 6.34
CA GLU A 111 2.03 15.24 6.23
C GLU A 111 2.92 15.94 5.20
N SER A 112 4.13 15.43 4.97
CA SER A 112 5.10 16.03 4.04
C SER A 112 5.03 15.53 2.61
N LYS A 113 4.62 14.28 2.38
CA LYS A 113 4.85 13.58 1.10
C LYS A 113 3.64 12.82 0.56
N VAL A 114 2.61 12.57 1.37
CA VAL A 114 1.57 11.61 1.03
C VAL A 114 0.21 12.29 0.86
N GLN A 115 -0.47 11.97 -0.24
CA GLN A 115 -1.88 12.32 -0.45
C GLN A 115 -2.74 11.04 -0.41
N PHE A 116 -3.70 11.02 0.51
CA PHE A 116 -4.68 9.93 0.60
C PHE A 116 -5.99 10.30 -0.10
N LYS A 117 -6.55 9.34 -0.83
CA LYS A 117 -7.92 9.31 -1.36
C LYS A 117 -8.58 7.98 -1.02
N THR A 118 -9.90 7.91 -1.10
CA THR A 118 -10.66 6.68 -0.86
C THR A 118 -11.73 6.51 -1.94
N ASN A 119 -11.98 5.27 -2.33
CA ASN A 119 -12.94 4.94 -3.38
C ASN A 119 -14.39 5.16 -2.93
N ALA A 120 -14.90 6.38 -3.11
CA ALA A 120 -16.28 6.73 -2.78
C ALA A 120 -17.33 6.01 -3.64
N GLY A 121 -16.99 5.72 -4.89
CA GLY A 121 -17.90 5.10 -5.86
C GLY A 121 -18.10 3.59 -5.65
N ASN A 122 -17.29 2.96 -4.78
CA ASN A 122 -17.36 1.54 -4.47
C ASN A 122 -17.33 0.62 -5.70
N LYS A 123 -16.72 1.10 -6.79
CA LYS A 123 -16.42 0.29 -7.98
C LYS A 123 -15.11 -0.44 -7.76
N TYR A 124 -14.94 -1.60 -8.38
CA TYR A 124 -13.69 -2.34 -8.25
C TYR A 124 -12.50 -1.51 -8.75
N ILE A 125 -11.46 -1.38 -7.92
CA ILE A 125 -10.17 -0.84 -8.30
C ILE A 125 -9.17 -1.99 -8.19
N GLN A 126 -8.49 -2.29 -9.30
CA GLN A 126 -7.46 -3.33 -9.30
C GLN A 126 -6.28 -2.89 -8.42
N PRO A 127 -5.89 -3.67 -7.40
CA PRO A 127 -4.76 -3.33 -6.56
C PRO A 127 -3.45 -3.35 -7.33
N HIS A 128 -2.71 -2.24 -7.25
CA HIS A 128 -1.43 -2.07 -7.93
C HIS A 128 -0.61 -0.95 -7.29
N LEU A 129 0.70 -0.96 -7.58
CA LEU A 129 1.65 0.09 -7.24
C LEU A 129 2.41 0.51 -8.49
N ASN A 130 2.31 1.78 -8.85
CA ASN A 130 3.16 2.42 -9.85
C ASN A 130 4.35 3.05 -9.14
N LEU A 131 5.57 2.70 -9.58
CA LEU A 131 6.81 3.31 -9.12
C LEU A 131 7.51 3.92 -10.32
N TYR A 132 7.74 5.24 -10.29
CA TYR A 132 8.28 5.93 -11.43
C TYR A 132 9.18 7.10 -11.04
N ASN A 133 10.16 7.36 -11.89
CA ASN A 133 10.98 8.57 -11.88
C ASN A 133 11.24 9.02 -13.33
N SER A 134 12.19 9.93 -13.56
CA SER A 134 12.55 10.41 -14.90
C SER A 134 13.15 9.33 -15.81
N GLU A 135 13.71 8.25 -15.24
CA GLU A 135 14.46 7.23 -15.97
C GLU A 135 13.68 5.93 -16.18
N ARG A 136 12.91 5.50 -15.17
CA ARG A 136 12.29 4.17 -15.12
C ARG A 136 10.87 4.25 -14.58
N LYS A 137 10.02 3.36 -15.10
CA LYS A 137 8.64 3.19 -14.67
C LYS A 137 8.38 1.71 -14.46
N PHE A 138 7.74 1.38 -13.34
CA PHE A 138 7.39 0.03 -12.97
C PHE A 138 5.94 -0.01 -12.50
N VAL A 139 5.25 -1.09 -12.84
CA VAL A 139 3.98 -1.45 -12.23
C VAL A 139 4.18 -2.75 -11.47
N TYR A 140 3.70 -2.79 -10.23
CA TYR A 140 3.58 -4.00 -9.42
C TYR A 140 2.09 -4.30 -9.24
N THR A 141 1.63 -5.44 -9.76
CA THR A 141 0.25 -5.91 -9.58
C THR A 141 0.21 -6.99 -8.50
N GLY A 142 -0.91 -7.06 -7.76
CA GLY A 142 -1.07 -8.01 -6.66
C GLY A 142 -0.56 -7.52 -5.30
N ILE A 143 -0.08 -6.26 -5.20
CA ILE A 143 0.15 -5.61 -3.92
C ILE A 143 -1.21 -5.12 -3.38
N ASN A 144 -1.83 -5.93 -2.54
CA ASN A 144 -3.16 -5.63 -1.99
C ASN A 144 -3.12 -4.73 -0.74
N GLU A 145 -1.97 -4.65 -0.08
CA GLU A 145 -1.78 -3.90 1.15
C GLU A 145 -0.37 -3.29 1.24
N PHE A 146 -0.32 -2.06 1.75
CA PHE A 146 0.91 -1.36 2.11
C PHE A 146 1.24 -1.68 3.58
N SER A 147 1.75 -2.88 3.80
CA SER A 147 2.07 -3.46 5.10
C SER A 147 3.34 -4.29 5.04
N SER A 148 3.89 -4.65 6.20
CA SER A 148 5.04 -5.57 6.26
C SER A 148 4.71 -6.92 5.61
N VAL A 149 3.45 -7.36 5.75
CA VAL A 149 2.91 -8.58 5.15
C VAL A 149 2.80 -8.45 3.61
N GLY A 150 2.23 -7.36 3.10
CA GLY A 150 2.13 -7.08 1.66
C GLY A 150 3.48 -6.97 0.95
N PHE A 151 4.52 -6.58 1.69
CA PHE A 151 5.90 -6.54 1.21
C PHE A 151 6.66 -7.86 1.38
N GLY A 152 6.05 -8.88 2.00
CA GLY A 152 6.64 -10.20 2.22
C GLY A 152 7.62 -10.28 3.40
N TYR A 153 7.64 -9.30 4.30
CA TYR A 153 8.50 -9.30 5.49
C TYR A 153 7.90 -10.06 6.67
N GLU A 154 6.57 -10.17 6.71
CA GLU A 154 5.83 -10.93 7.72
C GLU A 154 4.99 -12.02 7.06
N LYS A 155 4.74 -13.11 7.80
CA LYS A 155 3.92 -14.22 7.30
C LYS A 155 2.45 -13.80 7.24
N ASP A 156 1.83 -14.05 6.10
CA ASP A 156 0.37 -14.02 5.93
C ASP A 156 -0.22 -15.44 6.03
N ASN A 157 -1.54 -15.52 6.20
CA ASN A 157 -2.34 -16.73 5.99
C ASN A 157 -2.72 -16.95 4.51
N ALA A 158 -2.22 -16.14 3.58
CA ALA A 158 -2.50 -16.30 2.15
C ALA A 158 -1.86 -17.58 1.59
N VAL A 159 -2.71 -18.48 1.08
CA VAL A 159 -2.30 -19.73 0.45
C VAL A 159 -1.64 -19.47 -0.91
N LEU A 160 -2.19 -18.53 -1.68
CA LEU A 160 -1.73 -18.12 -3.00
C LEU A 160 -1.65 -16.59 -3.05
N ASN A 161 -0.43 -16.05 -3.02
CA ASN A 161 -0.17 -14.65 -3.26
C ASN A 161 1.06 -14.53 -4.17
N GLN A 162 0.93 -13.79 -5.26
CA GLN A 162 2.00 -13.53 -6.20
C GLN A 162 1.93 -12.07 -6.63
N VAL A 163 3.06 -11.38 -6.49
CA VAL A 163 3.21 -10.02 -7.00
C VAL A 163 3.97 -10.09 -8.31
N ILE A 164 3.49 -9.38 -9.32
CA ILE A 164 4.11 -9.32 -10.64
C ILE A 164 4.58 -7.91 -10.89
N LYS A 165 5.85 -7.75 -11.26
CA LYS A 165 6.44 -6.50 -11.71
C LYS A 165 6.61 -6.51 -13.22
N THR A 166 6.31 -5.39 -13.85
CA THR A 166 6.69 -5.10 -15.25
C THR A 166 7.19 -3.67 -15.42
N ASP A 167 8.11 -3.48 -16.36
CA ASP A 167 8.57 -2.18 -16.88
C ASP A 167 8.18 -1.96 -18.35
N ASP A 168 7.27 -2.79 -18.87
CA ASP A 168 6.74 -2.63 -20.21
C ASP A 168 6.11 -1.23 -20.39
N TYR A 169 6.49 -0.54 -21.47
CA TYR A 169 6.17 0.86 -21.66
C TYR A 169 4.65 1.09 -21.81
N GLU A 170 3.98 0.29 -22.65
CA GLU A 170 2.54 0.45 -22.86
C GLU A 170 1.75 0.11 -21.59
N THR A 171 2.14 -0.96 -20.89
CA THR A 171 1.52 -1.35 -19.62
C THR A 171 1.70 -0.26 -18.56
N THR A 172 2.92 0.22 -18.34
CA THR A 172 3.20 1.25 -17.32
C THR A 172 2.47 2.57 -17.63
N LYS A 173 2.41 2.96 -18.90
CA LYS A 173 1.66 4.14 -19.35
C LYS A 173 0.17 4.00 -19.07
N GLN A 174 -0.42 2.85 -19.38
CA GLN A 174 -1.84 2.60 -19.15
C GLN A 174 -2.21 2.66 -17.67
N TYR A 175 -1.44 2.02 -16.78
CA TYR A 175 -1.71 2.07 -15.34
C TYR A 175 -1.58 3.48 -14.76
N LEU A 176 -0.59 4.26 -15.23
CA LEU A 176 -0.45 5.67 -14.82
C LEU A 176 -1.64 6.52 -15.28
N GLN A 177 -2.13 6.32 -16.50
CA GLN A 177 -3.30 7.02 -17.02
C GLN A 177 -4.56 6.66 -16.23
N ASN A 178 -4.80 5.37 -16.02
CA ASN A 178 -5.96 4.88 -15.26
C ASN A 178 -5.97 5.38 -13.80
N PHE A 179 -4.82 5.71 -13.21
CA PHE A 179 -4.73 6.22 -11.84
C PHE A 179 -5.18 7.69 -11.73
N GLU A 180 -5.19 8.45 -12.84
CA GLU A 180 -5.68 9.84 -12.87
C GLU A 180 -7.20 9.94 -13.05
N GLU A 181 -7.84 8.88 -13.55
CA GLU A 181 -9.30 8.79 -13.77
C GLU A 181 -10.07 8.56 -12.44
#